data_AF-A0A9D6JAP2-F1
#
_entry.id   AF-A0A9D6JAP2-F1
#
_cell.length_a   1.000
_cell.length_b   1.000
_cell.length_c   1.000
_cell.angle_alpha   90.00
_cell.angle_beta   90.00
_cell.angle_gamma   90.00
#
_symmetry.space_group_name_H-M   'P 1'
#
loop_
_entity.id
_entity.type
_entity.pdbx_description
1 polymer ?
#
loop_
_entity_poly.entity_id
_entity_poly.type
_entity_poly.pdbx_seq_one_letter_code
_entity_poly.pdbx_strand_id
1 'polypeptide(L)'
;MPFLTRAFRLMGILSAALLPIVAWTWGWRAAIGLAGGMLWALANVWVNGMLVKPIGSPQRRRWWKTASLVALKVPVLYVIGAALLLGSWSSPIGFVVGFSLWFVALGLGALRGVAA
;
A
#
# COMPACT_ATOMS: atom_id res chain seq x y z
N MET A 1 5.05 -15.68 3.30
CA MET A 1 3.88 -15.07 3.98
C MET A 1 4.23 -14.33 5.28
N PRO A 2 5.13 -14.80 6.18
CA PRO A 2 5.40 -14.12 7.46
C PRO A 2 5.96 -12.69 7.30
N PHE A 3 6.77 -12.47 6.26
CA PHE A 3 7.37 -11.16 5.96
C PHE A 3 6.32 -10.08 5.64
N LEU A 4 5.36 -10.38 4.75
CA LEU A 4 4.29 -9.42 4.41
C LEU A 4 3.45 -9.11 5.64
N THR A 5 3.02 -10.11 6.42
CA THR A 5 2.26 -9.90 7.65
C THR A 5 3.00 -9.01 8.65
N ARG A 6 4.33 -9.14 8.77
CA ARG A 6 5.16 -8.24 9.58
C ARG A 6 5.16 -6.82 9.02
N ALA A 7 5.32 -6.64 7.72
CA ALA A 7 5.27 -5.32 7.07
C ALA A 7 3.90 -4.63 7.24
N PHE A 8 2.79 -5.37 7.12
CA PHE A 8 1.43 -4.89 7.40
C PHE A 8 1.29 -4.41 8.85
N ARG A 9 1.78 -5.19 9.83
CA ARG A 9 1.76 -4.78 11.25
C ARG A 9 2.60 -3.53 11.50
N LEU A 10 3.81 -3.46 10.91
CA LEU A 10 4.67 -2.28 11.02
C LEU A 10 3.99 -1.04 10.43
N MET A 11 3.34 -1.15 9.27
CA MET A 11 2.55 -0.06 8.73
C MET A 11 1.42 0.38 9.65
N GLY A 12 0.69 -0.56 10.26
CA GLY A 12 -0.34 -0.24 11.24
C GLY A 12 0.22 0.54 12.42
N ILE A 13 1.34 0.10 12.99
CA ILE A 13 2.01 0.80 14.10
C ILE A 13 2.47 2.21 13.69
N LEU A 14 3.14 2.32 12.52
CA LEU A 14 3.59 3.61 12.00
C LEU A 14 2.40 4.56 11.75
N SER A 15 1.28 4.05 11.22
CA SER A 15 0.08 4.86 11.01
C SER A 15 -0.51 5.38 12.31
N ALA A 16 -0.63 4.53 13.33
CA ALA A 16 -1.19 4.91 14.61
C ALA A 16 -0.34 5.98 15.32
N ALA A 17 0.99 5.91 15.15
CA ALA A 17 1.90 6.91 15.71
C ALA A 17 1.91 8.23 14.91
N LEU A 18 1.92 8.15 13.58
CA LEU A 18 2.10 9.33 12.72
C LEU A 18 0.81 10.11 12.46
N LEU A 19 -0.35 9.44 12.40
CA LEU A 19 -1.62 10.11 12.10
C LEU A 19 -1.97 11.23 13.09
N PRO A 20 -1.88 11.04 14.42
CA PRO A 20 -2.16 12.11 15.39
C PRO A 20 -1.17 13.27 15.25
N ILE A 21 0.12 12.96 15.04
CA ILE A 21 1.17 13.97 14.90
C ILE A 21 0.92 14.82 13.65
N VAL A 22 0.68 14.18 12.50
CA VAL A 22 0.43 14.88 11.23
C VAL A 22 -0.88 15.67 11.26
N ALA A 23 -1.92 15.13 11.89
CA ALA A 23 -3.18 15.85 12.07
C ALA A 23 -2.99 17.12 12.90
N TRP A 24 -2.19 17.05 13.95
CA TRP A 24 -1.89 18.18 14.84
C TRP A 24 -0.99 19.23 14.17
N THR A 25 0.08 18.81 13.48
CA THR A 25 1.10 19.73 12.96
C THR A 25 0.74 20.31 11.59
N TRP A 26 0.19 19.49 10.69
CA TRP A 26 -0.04 19.84 9.28
C TRP A 26 -1.53 19.82 8.90
N GLY A 27 -2.40 19.58 9.87
CA GLY A 27 -3.86 19.61 9.73
C GLY A 27 -4.47 18.31 9.23
N TRP A 28 -5.80 18.24 9.34
CA TRP A 28 -6.59 17.04 9.06
C TRP A 28 -6.44 16.54 7.61
N ARG A 29 -6.32 17.45 6.62
CA ARG A 29 -6.14 17.08 5.20
C ARG A 29 -4.84 16.30 4.98
N ALA A 30 -3.77 16.68 5.67
CA ALA A 30 -2.49 15.97 5.62
C ALA A 30 -2.60 14.57 6.23
N ALA A 31 -3.29 14.44 7.36
CA ALA A 31 -3.52 13.15 8.00
C ALA A 31 -4.41 12.22 7.16
N ILE A 32 -5.47 12.75 6.53
CA ILE A 32 -6.31 11.98 5.62
C ILE A 32 -5.52 11.55 4.38
N GLY A 33 -4.70 12.45 3.82
CA GLY A 33 -3.77 12.09 2.75
C GLY A 33 -2.88 10.93 3.17
N LEU A 34 -2.22 11.02 4.33
CA LEU A 34 -1.35 9.98 4.88
C LEU A 34 -2.10 8.65 5.03
N ALA A 35 -3.27 8.65 5.66
CA ALA A 35 -4.10 7.45 5.80
C ALA A 35 -4.48 6.85 4.45
N GLY A 36 -4.92 7.69 3.50
CA GLY A 36 -5.31 7.28 2.15
C GLY A 36 -4.14 6.67 1.38
N GLY A 37 -2.97 7.28 1.44
CA GLY A 37 -1.75 6.77 0.80
C GLY A 37 -1.33 5.42 1.39
N MET A 38 -1.42 5.28 2.71
CA MET A 38 -1.12 4.02 3.40
C MET A 38 -2.10 2.91 2.98
N LEU A 39 -3.40 3.18 3.04
CA LEU A 39 -4.43 2.22 2.61
C LEU A 39 -4.25 1.82 1.15
N TRP A 40 -3.90 2.77 0.29
CA TRP A 40 -3.64 2.51 -1.12
C TRP A 40 -2.38 1.65 -1.33
N ALA A 41 -1.31 1.86 -0.56
CA ALA A 41 -0.13 0.99 -0.59
C ALA A 41 -0.48 -0.45 -0.17
N LEU A 42 -1.22 -0.59 0.94
CA LEU A 42 -1.66 -1.90 1.45
C LEU A 42 -2.55 -2.64 0.44
N ALA A 43 -3.48 -1.93 -0.18
CA ALA A 43 -4.34 -2.48 -1.23
C ALA A 43 -3.52 -2.94 -2.44
N ASN A 44 -2.57 -2.12 -2.91
CA ASN A 44 -1.68 -2.49 -4.01
C ASN A 44 -0.90 -3.78 -3.72
N VAL A 45 -0.32 -3.89 -2.52
CA VAL A 45 0.46 -5.05 -2.10
C VAL A 45 -0.41 -6.29 -1.97
N TRP A 46 -1.57 -6.17 -1.34
CA TRP A 46 -2.50 -7.27 -1.14
C TRP A 46 -2.97 -7.83 -2.49
N VAL A 47 -3.39 -6.97 -3.41
CA VAL A 47 -3.81 -7.37 -4.75
C VAL A 47 -2.63 -7.99 -5.53
N ASN A 48 -1.43 -7.40 -5.47
CA ASN A 48 -0.23 -7.97 -6.08
C ASN A 48 0.09 -9.36 -5.52
N GLY A 49 -0.01 -9.55 -4.21
CA GLY A 49 0.22 -10.83 -3.54
C GLY A 49 -0.79 -11.91 -3.94
N MET A 50 -2.02 -11.55 -4.29
CA MET A 50 -3.01 -12.48 -4.86
C MET A 50 -2.67 -12.90 -6.29
N LEU A 51 -2.07 -12.00 -7.07
CA LEU A 51 -1.77 -12.21 -8.49
C LEU A 51 -0.47 -12.96 -8.76
N VAL A 52 0.48 -12.96 -7.82
CA VAL A 52 1.76 -13.69 -7.97
C VAL A 52 1.60 -15.20 -7.69
N LYS A 53 0.68 -15.59 -6.80
CA LYS A 53 0.45 -17.00 -6.43
C LYS A 53 0.13 -17.95 -7.60
N PRO A 54 -0.61 -17.56 -8.66
CA PRO A 54 -0.96 -18.46 -9.76
C PRO A 54 0.11 -18.58 -10.85
N ILE A 55 1.13 -17.71 -10.89
CA ILE A 55 2.09 -17.61 -12.02
C ILE A 55 3.10 -18.77 -12.01
N GLY A 56 3.39 -19.38 -10.86
CA GLY A 56 4.27 -20.55 -10.75
C GLY A 56 3.65 -21.88 -11.21
N SER A 57 2.41 -21.87 -11.70
CA SER A 57 1.70 -23.05 -12.19
C SER A 57 1.78 -23.10 -13.73
N PRO A 58 2.31 -24.18 -14.35
CA PRO A 58 2.60 -24.24 -15.79
C PRO A 58 1.35 -24.33 -16.70
N GLN A 59 0.14 -24.06 -16.20
CA GLN A 59 -1.09 -24.12 -16.98
C GLN A 59 -1.30 -22.82 -17.76
N ARG A 60 -0.97 -22.86 -19.07
CA ARG A 60 -1.16 -21.79 -20.08
C ARG A 60 -2.54 -21.11 -20.05
N ARG A 61 -3.59 -21.83 -19.62
CA ARG A 61 -4.97 -21.31 -19.48
C ARG A 61 -5.15 -20.31 -18.31
N ARG A 62 -4.26 -20.31 -17.30
CA ARG A 62 -4.26 -19.32 -16.21
C ARG A 62 -3.66 -17.98 -16.60
N TRP A 63 -2.79 -17.94 -17.63
CA TRP A 63 -2.07 -16.73 -17.97
C TRP A 63 -2.99 -15.61 -18.46
N TRP A 64 -3.95 -15.93 -19.35
CA TRP A 64 -4.97 -14.98 -19.79
C TRP A 64 -5.86 -14.48 -18.66
N LYS A 65 -6.22 -15.34 -17.71
CA LYS A 65 -7.04 -14.97 -16.53
C LYS A 65 -6.26 -14.06 -15.58
N THR A 66 -4.96 -14.34 -15.37
CA THR A 66 -4.08 -13.47 -14.58
C THR A 66 -3.84 -12.14 -15.28
N ALA A 67 -3.61 -12.15 -16.59
CA ALA A 67 -3.38 -10.93 -17.39
C ALA A 67 -4.61 -10.01 -17.39
N SER A 68 -5.83 -10.57 -17.55
CA SER A 68 -7.06 -9.80 -17.48
C SER A 68 -7.36 -9.28 -16.07
N LEU A 69 -7.03 -10.04 -15.01
CA LEU A 69 -7.09 -9.52 -13.64
C LEU A 69 -6.09 -8.39 -13.39
N VAL A 70 -4.87 -8.46 -13.93
CA VAL A 70 -3.89 -7.36 -13.87
C VAL A 70 -4.40 -6.15 -14.64
N ALA A 71 -4.91 -6.35 -15.86
CA ALA A 71 -5.43 -5.29 -16.71
C ALA A 71 -6.66 -4.59 -16.11
N LEU A 72 -7.49 -5.29 -15.32
CA LEU A 72 -8.62 -4.70 -14.61
C LEU A 72 -8.20 -4.03 -13.28
N LYS A 73 -7.20 -4.58 -12.57
CA LYS A 73 -6.74 -4.00 -11.30
C LYS A 73 -6.17 -2.60 -11.51
N VAL A 74 -5.40 -2.40 -12.58
CA VAL A 74 -4.63 -1.15 -12.77
C VAL A 74 -5.58 0.03 -12.92
N PRO A 75 -6.61 0.01 -13.77
CA PRO A 75 -7.62 1.06 -13.81
C PRO A 75 -8.29 1.28 -12.46
N VAL A 76 -8.76 0.22 -11.79
CA VAL A 76 -9.53 0.37 -10.54
C VAL A 76 -8.67 0.96 -9.41
N LEU A 77 -7.47 0.42 -9.17
CA LEU A 77 -6.57 0.91 -8.13
C LEU A 77 -6.09 2.32 -8.45
N TYR A 78 -5.80 2.66 -9.70
CA TYR A 78 -5.30 3.98 -10.05
C TYR A 78 -6.40 5.03 -10.11
N VAL A 79 -7.64 4.67 -10.47
CA VAL A 79 -8.79 5.58 -10.35
C VAL A 79 -9.07 5.88 -8.88
N ILE A 80 -9.07 4.87 -8.01
CA ILE A 80 -9.20 5.07 -6.56
C ILE A 80 -8.04 5.92 -6.04
N GLY A 81 -6.80 5.58 -6.40
CA GLY A 81 -5.61 6.35 -5.99
C GLY A 81 -5.68 7.81 -6.45
N ALA A 82 -6.10 8.06 -7.69
CA ALA A 82 -6.28 9.41 -8.23
C ALA A 82 -7.41 10.17 -7.50
N ALA A 83 -8.52 9.52 -7.18
CA ALA A 83 -9.60 10.14 -6.40
C ALA A 83 -9.14 10.52 -4.98
N LEU A 84 -8.34 9.66 -4.33
CA LEU A 84 -7.75 9.93 -3.01
C LEU A 84 -6.69 11.03 -3.07
N LEU A 85 -5.95 11.15 -4.19
CA LEU A 85 -4.87 12.12 -4.37
C LEU A 85 -5.38 13.51 -4.77
N LEU A 86 -6.32 13.57 -5.72
CA LEU A 86 -6.83 14.80 -6.33
C LEU A 86 -8.04 15.37 -5.59
N GLY A 87 -8.62 14.61 -4.65
CA GLY A 87 -9.74 15.07 -3.82
C GLY A 87 -9.35 16.29 -2.98
N SER A 88 -10.20 17.32 -2.98
CA SER A 88 -9.98 18.56 -2.21
C SER A 88 -9.84 18.34 -0.70
N TRP A 89 -10.39 17.24 -0.19
CA TRP A 89 -10.33 16.81 1.21
C TRP A 89 -9.01 16.14 1.60
N SER A 90 -8.14 15.83 0.64
CA SER A 90 -6.85 15.18 0.84
C SER A 90 -5.69 16.14 0.57
N SER A 91 -4.54 15.87 1.19
CA SER A 91 -3.28 16.51 0.83
C SER A 91 -2.48 15.57 -0.07
N PRO A 92 -2.11 15.99 -1.30
CA PRO A 92 -1.27 15.19 -2.18
C PRO A 92 0.07 14.79 -1.54
N ILE A 93 0.68 15.70 -0.78
CA ILE A 93 1.93 15.45 -0.07
C ILE A 93 1.73 14.38 0.99
N GLY A 94 0.67 14.51 1.81
CA GLY A 94 0.31 13.51 2.82
C GLY A 94 0.12 12.13 2.19
N PHE A 95 -0.58 12.07 1.06
CA PHE A 95 -0.81 10.83 0.30
C PHE A 95 0.48 10.18 -0.18
N VAL A 96 1.39 10.93 -0.79
CA VAL A 96 2.69 10.40 -1.26
C VAL A 96 3.52 9.89 -0.08
N VAL A 97 3.56 10.63 1.03
CA VAL A 97 4.26 10.20 2.26
C VAL A 97 3.65 8.91 2.80
N GLY A 98 2.33 8.86 2.92
CA GLY A 98 1.60 7.68 3.40
C GLY A 98 1.86 6.44 2.54
N PHE A 99 1.84 6.58 1.22
CA PHE A 99 2.20 5.49 0.31
C PHE A 99 3.64 5.01 0.51
N SER A 100 4.56 5.96 0.70
CA SER A 100 6.00 5.66 0.83
C SER A 100 6.37 4.95 2.13
N LEU A 101 5.55 5.07 3.19
CA LEU A 101 5.76 4.36 4.46
C LEU A 101 5.81 2.83 4.30
N TRP A 102 5.22 2.29 3.24
CA TRP A 102 5.36 0.87 2.90
C TRP A 102 6.82 0.48 2.67
N PHE A 103 7.61 1.29 1.96
CA PHE A 103 9.03 0.99 1.71
C PHE A 103 9.85 1.06 2.99
N VAL A 104 9.52 1.98 3.90
CA VAL A 104 10.14 2.05 5.24
C VAL A 104 9.82 0.78 6.04
N ALA A 105 8.55 0.35 6.04
CA ALA A 105 8.13 -0.88 6.71
C ALA A 105 8.83 -2.13 6.13
N LEU A 106 9.03 -2.18 4.81
CA LEU A 106 9.80 -3.23 4.14
C LEU A 106 11.27 -3.21 4.56
N GLY A 107 11.91 -2.05 4.56
CA GLY A 107 13.30 -1.89 4.96
C GLY A 107 13.54 -2.33 6.41
N LEU A 108 12.70 -1.85 7.34
CA LEU A 108 12.76 -2.25 8.76
C LEU A 108 12.48 -3.75 8.95
N GLY A 109 11.52 -4.29 8.20
CA GLY A 109 11.21 -5.72 8.20
C GLY A 109 12.36 -6.58 7.68
N ALA A 110 13.09 -6.10 6.67
CA ALA A 110 14.25 -6.78 6.10
C ALA A 110 15.44 -6.78 7.07
N LEU A 111 15.77 -5.62 7.67
CA LEU A 111 16.84 -5.51 8.67
C LEU A 111 16.63 -6.45 9.86
N ARG A 112 15.39 -6.55 10.36
CA ARG A 112 15.04 -7.48 11.44
C ARG A 112 15.08 -8.95 11.03
N GLY A 113 14.93 -9.25 9.73
CA GLY A 113 15.04 -10.61 9.20
C GLY A 113 16.48 -11.04 8.91
N VAL A 114 17.43 -10.10 8.83
CA VAL A 114 18.88 -10.36 8.68
C VAL A 114 19.55 -10.54 10.05
N ALA A 115 18.94 -10.00 11.11
CA ALA A 115 19.44 -10.07 12.48
C ALA A 115 18.90 -11.26 13.32
N ALA A 116 18.20 -12.22 12.70
CA ALA A 116 17.63 -13.41 13.32
C ALA A 116 18.08 -14.67 12.56
#